data_AF-A0A955TBJ3-F1
#
_entry.id   AF-A0A955TBJ3-F1
#
_cell.length_a   1.000
_cell.length_b   1.000
_cell.length_c   1.000
_cell.angle_alpha   90.00
_cell.angle_beta   90.00
_cell.angle_gamma   90.00
#
_symmetry.space_group_name_H-M   'P 1'
#
loop_
_entity.id
_entity.type
_entity.pdbx_description
1 polymer ?
#
loop_
_entity_poly.entity_id
_entity_poly.type
_entity_poly.pdbx_seq_one_letter_code
_entity_poly.pdbx_strand_id
1 'polypeptide(L)'
;LKSGDFDAIDDTLVIRAPYPGIVTRITHVPRTSVAADEEILRMIDYRQVYVETEVPEVDVNRVLERDSEQIIIRAESLGGTILTEEVAYFDTEVLAEERMAHLVVKVENVEGMILRDGMVVMAGVPLREEKSVLAVPKSSVIDDGMEKVVFVEESNGDFRKIPVLTGTTTLSEVEVKEGLQPGLDVAVAGVRPLLLALQKKEGRSQSGGHGHAH
;
A
#
# COMPACT_ATOMS: atom_id res chain seq x y z
N LEU A 1 -51.42 3.91 58.78
CA LEU A 1 -50.08 4.52 58.96
C LEU A 1 -49.06 3.55 58.39
N LYS A 2 -48.18 4.07 57.53
CA LYS A 2 -47.22 3.42 56.62
C LYS A 2 -46.10 2.65 57.34
N SER A 3 -45.49 1.68 56.64
CA SER A 3 -44.03 1.54 56.45
C SER A 3 -43.74 0.14 55.87
N GLY A 4 -43.11 -0.07 54.72
CA GLY A 4 -42.56 0.82 53.72
C GLY A 4 -42.18 -0.04 52.51
N ASP A 5 -42.35 0.52 51.33
CA ASP A 5 -41.71 0.03 50.11
C ASP A 5 -40.22 -0.14 50.39
N PHE A 6 -39.75 -1.39 50.39
CA PHE A 6 -38.35 -1.64 50.09
C PHE A 6 -38.21 -1.41 48.59
N ASP A 7 -38.00 -0.14 48.25
CA ASP A 7 -37.45 0.25 46.96
C ASP A 7 -36.20 -0.62 46.77
N ALA A 8 -36.29 -1.59 45.87
CA ALA A 8 -35.13 -2.40 45.51
C ALA A 8 -34.13 -1.40 44.95
N ILE A 9 -33.07 -1.14 45.71
CA ILE A 9 -31.96 -0.33 45.22
C ILE A 9 -31.38 -1.13 44.07
N ASP A 10 -31.74 -0.73 42.86
CA ASP A 10 -31.19 -1.28 41.64
C ASP A 10 -29.75 -0.78 41.56
N ASP A 11 -28.83 -1.49 42.23
CA ASP A 11 -27.38 -1.26 42.20
C ASP A 11 -26.77 -1.62 40.82
N THR A 12 -27.55 -1.40 39.75
CA THR A 12 -27.15 -1.65 38.37
C THR A 12 -26.51 -0.40 37.79
N LEU A 13 -25.23 -0.51 37.43
CA LEU A 13 -24.54 0.52 36.65
C LEU A 13 -24.71 0.26 35.14
N VAL A 14 -25.42 1.16 34.45
CA VAL A 14 -25.55 1.10 32.98
C VAL A 14 -24.39 1.85 32.33
N ILE A 15 -23.48 1.11 31.72
CA ILE A 15 -22.38 1.68 30.92
C ILE A 15 -22.90 1.93 29.50
N ARG A 16 -22.78 3.17 29.03
CA ARG A 16 -23.17 3.59 27.67
C ARG A 16 -21.93 3.94 26.86
N ALA A 17 -22.06 3.84 25.54
CA ALA A 17 -21.04 4.32 24.62
C ALA A 17 -20.77 5.82 24.87
N PRO A 18 -19.51 6.22 25.10
CA PRO A 18 -19.16 7.62 25.33
C PRO A 18 -19.17 8.46 24.04
N TYR A 19 -19.10 7.82 22.87
CA TYR A 19 -19.13 8.47 21.56
C TYR A 19 -19.65 7.50 20.47
N PRO A 20 -20.09 8.00 19.30
CA PRO A 20 -20.39 7.16 18.14
C PRO A 20 -19.12 6.47 17.62
N GLY A 21 -19.15 5.15 17.50
CA GLY A 21 -18.00 4.39 17.03
C GLY A 21 -18.32 2.91 16.87
N ILE A 22 -17.30 2.15 16.49
CA ILE A 22 -17.40 0.70 16.32
C ILE A 22 -16.73 0.02 17.51
N VAL A 23 -17.40 -0.99 18.07
CA VAL A 23 -16.81 -1.86 19.08
C VAL A 23 -15.80 -2.77 18.40
N THR A 24 -14.52 -2.58 18.72
CA THR A 24 -13.41 -3.35 18.12
C THR A 24 -13.01 -4.55 18.96
N ARG A 25 -13.32 -4.52 20.26
CA ARG A 25 -13.08 -5.64 21.16
C ARG A 25 -14.09 -5.66 22.28
N ILE A 26 -14.59 -6.85 22.60
CA ILE A 26 -15.27 -7.16 23.85
C ILE A 26 -14.35 -8.14 24.58
N THR A 27 -13.87 -7.75 25.75
CA THR A 27 -12.91 -8.52 26.54
C THR A 27 -13.60 -9.38 27.59
N HIS A 28 -14.90 -9.16 27.82
CA HIS A 28 -15.66 -9.80 28.89
C HIS A 28 -16.88 -10.54 28.40
N VAL A 29 -17.17 -11.65 29.08
CA VAL A 29 -18.34 -12.49 28.81
C VAL A 29 -19.47 -12.07 29.76
N PRO A 30 -20.74 -12.08 29.32
CA PRO A 30 -21.85 -11.81 30.22
C PRO A 30 -21.81 -12.70 31.48
N ARG A 31 -22.19 -12.13 32.63
CA ARG A 31 -22.32 -12.81 33.93
C ARG A 31 -21.00 -13.18 34.62
N THR A 32 -19.89 -12.54 34.26
CA THR A 32 -18.63 -12.60 35.02
C THR A 32 -18.46 -11.35 35.89
N SER A 33 -17.61 -11.44 36.92
CA SER A 33 -17.17 -10.24 37.64
C SER A 33 -16.12 -9.49 36.82
N VAL A 34 -16.08 -8.18 36.98
CA VAL A 34 -15.13 -7.25 36.36
C VAL A 34 -14.45 -6.47 37.48
N ALA A 35 -13.12 -6.36 37.45
CA ALA A 35 -12.41 -5.45 38.33
C ALA A 35 -12.50 -4.00 37.82
N ALA A 36 -12.36 -3.01 38.71
CA ALA A 36 -12.52 -1.59 38.34
C ALA A 36 -11.49 -1.10 37.29
N ASP A 37 -10.34 -1.76 37.20
CA ASP A 37 -9.24 -1.49 36.28
C ASP A 37 -9.23 -2.38 35.03
N GLU A 38 -10.23 -3.25 34.88
CA GLU A 38 -10.31 -4.17 33.75
C GLU A 38 -10.96 -3.51 32.53
N GLU A 39 -10.28 -3.57 31.37
CA GLU A 39 -10.90 -3.17 30.10
C GLU A 39 -12.07 -4.12 29.83
N ILE A 40 -13.28 -3.59 29.66
CA ILE A 40 -14.49 -4.39 29.33
C ILE A 40 -14.85 -4.39 27.84
N LEU A 41 -14.46 -3.32 27.15
CA LEU A 41 -14.83 -3.05 25.78
C LEU A 41 -13.92 -1.96 25.21
N ARG A 42 -13.56 -2.11 23.94
CA ARG A 42 -12.82 -1.13 23.15
C ARG A 42 -13.69 -0.60 22.04
N MET A 43 -13.72 0.71 21.89
CA MET A 43 -14.38 1.40 20.79
C MET A 43 -13.37 2.24 20.02
N ILE A 44 -13.60 2.39 18.72
CA ILE A 44 -12.87 3.30 17.85
C ILE A 44 -13.88 4.07 17.00
N ASP A 45 -13.70 5.39 16.91
CA ASP A 45 -14.38 6.22 15.93
C ASP A 45 -13.56 6.21 14.63
N TYR A 46 -14.06 5.53 13.61
CA TYR A 46 -13.37 5.40 12.33
C TYR A 46 -13.68 6.53 11.35
N ARG A 47 -14.52 7.51 11.68
CA ARG A 47 -14.90 8.58 10.73
C ARG A 47 -13.69 9.30 10.14
N GLN A 48 -12.64 9.44 10.93
CA GLN A 48 -11.35 9.97 10.52
C GLN A 48 -10.26 8.98 10.91
N VAL A 49 -9.36 8.68 9.98
CA VAL A 49 -8.19 7.84 10.22
C VAL A 49 -6.92 8.57 9.81
N TYR A 50 -5.82 8.18 10.42
CA TYR A 50 -4.49 8.66 10.08
C TYR A 50 -3.73 7.56 9.35
N VAL A 51 -3.12 7.91 8.23
CA VAL A 51 -2.20 7.05 7.49
C VAL A 51 -0.79 7.56 7.74
N GLU A 52 0.02 6.69 8.33
CA GLU A 52 1.44 6.93 8.58
C GLU A 52 2.27 6.33 7.44
N THR A 53 3.18 7.12 6.88
CA THR A 53 4.08 6.71 5.80
C THR A 53 5.43 7.41 5.92
N GLU A 54 6.41 6.96 5.15
CA GLU A 54 7.74 7.55 5.11
C GLU A 54 8.03 8.17 3.74
N VAL A 55 8.76 9.28 3.73
CA VAL A 55 9.18 10.01 2.53
C VAL A 55 10.68 10.24 2.57
N PRO A 56 11.43 10.01 1.48
CA PRO A 56 12.86 10.36 1.43
C PRO A 56 13.09 11.85 1.69
N GLU A 57 14.09 12.19 2.50
CA GLU A 57 14.44 13.57 2.88
C GLU A 57 14.54 14.52 1.67
N VAL A 58 15.13 14.02 0.58
CA VAL A 58 15.32 14.77 -0.68
C VAL A 58 14.01 15.21 -1.35
N ASP A 59 12.90 14.51 -1.04
CA ASP A 59 11.59 14.76 -1.62
C ASP A 59 10.63 15.48 -0.66
N VAL A 60 10.99 15.65 0.61
CA VAL A 60 10.13 16.29 1.64
C VAL A 60 9.63 17.67 1.20
N ASN A 61 10.53 18.55 0.77
CA ASN A 61 10.14 19.89 0.30
C ASN A 61 9.22 19.82 -0.93
N ARG A 62 9.45 18.85 -1.83
CA ARG A 62 8.62 18.67 -3.03
C ARG A 62 7.22 18.20 -2.66
N VAL A 63 7.07 17.36 -1.64
CA VAL A 63 5.76 16.95 -1.12
C VAL A 63 5.08 18.10 -0.39
N LEU A 64 5.80 18.87 0.43
CA LEU A 64 5.26 20.05 1.13
C LEU A 64 4.76 21.16 0.18
N GLU A 65 5.35 21.27 -1.00
CA GLU A 65 4.91 22.18 -2.05
C GLU A 65 3.66 21.68 -2.82
N ARG A 66 3.15 20.47 -2.53
CA ARG A 66 1.91 19.96 -3.14
C ARG A 66 0.71 20.27 -2.26
N ASP A 67 -0.44 20.46 -2.89
CA ASP A 67 -1.72 20.50 -2.19
C ASP A 67 -2.03 19.11 -1.62
N SER A 68 -2.59 19.06 -0.40
CA SER A 68 -2.94 17.81 0.28
C SER A 68 -3.90 16.91 -0.49
N GLU A 69 -4.74 17.52 -1.33
CA GLU A 69 -5.68 16.85 -2.22
C GLU A 69 -5.01 15.97 -3.29
N GLN A 70 -3.69 16.10 -3.45
CA GLN A 70 -2.90 15.35 -4.43
C GLN A 70 -2.29 14.07 -3.86
N ILE A 71 -2.40 13.80 -2.55
CA ILE A 71 -1.93 12.53 -1.99
C ILE A 71 -2.96 11.43 -2.30
N ILE A 72 -2.44 10.34 -2.85
CA ILE A 72 -3.22 9.18 -3.27
C ILE A 72 -2.97 8.06 -2.28
N ILE A 73 -4.04 7.59 -1.61
CA ILE A 73 -3.99 6.40 -0.76
C ILE A 73 -4.69 5.25 -1.47
N ARG A 74 -4.06 4.08 -1.50
CA ARG A 74 -4.63 2.87 -2.09
C ARG A 74 -4.65 1.76 -1.07
N ALA A 75 -5.83 1.21 -0.81
CA ALA A 75 -6.01 0.02 0.01
C ALA A 75 -6.48 -1.12 -0.89
N GLU A 76 -5.61 -2.08 -1.18
CA GLU A 76 -5.96 -3.21 -2.08
C GLU A 76 -7.18 -3.98 -1.58
N SER A 77 -7.30 -4.12 -0.25
CA SER A 77 -8.40 -4.77 0.45
C SER A 77 -9.77 -4.09 0.30
N LEU A 78 -9.80 -2.82 -0.13
CA LEU A 78 -11.03 -2.06 -0.36
C LEU A 78 -11.35 -1.89 -1.85
N GLY A 79 -10.58 -2.52 -2.75
CA GLY A 79 -10.85 -2.55 -4.19
C GLY A 79 -10.75 -1.19 -4.88
N GLY A 80 -10.09 -0.18 -4.27
CA GLY A 80 -10.09 1.17 -4.82
C GLY A 80 -9.05 2.13 -4.25
N THR A 81 -8.96 3.27 -4.94
CA THR A 81 -8.16 4.44 -4.57
C THR A 81 -9.00 5.36 -3.67
N ILE A 82 -8.44 5.77 -2.55
CA ILE A 82 -8.95 6.83 -1.69
C ILE A 82 -8.12 8.07 -1.96
N LEU A 83 -8.77 9.14 -2.41
CA LEU A 83 -8.13 10.45 -2.52
C LEU A 83 -8.20 11.10 -1.14
N THR A 84 -7.10 11.66 -0.68
CA THR A 84 -7.04 12.32 0.62
C THR A 84 -7.43 13.76 0.51
N GLU A 85 -7.96 14.35 1.57
CA GLU A 85 -8.29 15.77 1.60
C GLU A 85 -7.19 16.61 2.31
N GLU A 86 -6.41 16.02 3.23
CA GLU A 86 -5.54 16.81 4.11
C GLU A 86 -4.23 16.10 4.49
N VAL A 87 -3.09 16.79 4.33
CA VAL A 87 -1.80 16.38 4.93
C VAL A 87 -1.83 16.88 6.36
N ALA A 88 -1.76 15.96 7.34
CA ALA A 88 -1.91 16.34 8.73
C ALA A 88 -0.63 17.00 9.28
N TYR A 89 0.54 16.38 9.05
CA TYR A 89 1.83 16.87 9.54
C TYR A 89 3.03 16.05 9.00
N PHE A 90 4.22 16.65 8.95
CA PHE A 90 5.51 15.97 8.78
C PHE A 90 6.28 16.01 10.09
N ASP A 91 6.78 14.88 10.57
CA ASP A 91 7.78 14.94 11.63
C ASP A 91 9.07 15.56 11.09
N THR A 92 9.46 16.69 11.67
CA THR A 92 10.72 17.38 11.35
C THR A 92 11.95 16.64 11.88
N GLU A 93 11.75 15.62 12.73
CA GLU A 93 12.83 14.74 13.18
C GLU A 93 13.08 13.68 12.10
N VAL A 94 14.02 13.97 11.19
CA VAL A 94 14.56 12.97 10.26
C VAL A 94 15.15 11.84 11.12
N LEU A 95 14.62 10.63 10.98
CA LEU A 95 15.21 9.45 11.61
C LEU A 95 16.62 9.31 11.02
N ALA A 96 17.63 9.73 11.80
CA ALA A 96 18.96 10.08 11.33
C ALA A 96 19.73 8.91 10.68
N GLU A 97 19.22 7.69 10.81
CA GLU A 97 19.82 6.46 10.27
C GLU A 97 19.38 6.18 8.82
N GLU A 98 18.16 6.56 8.42
CA GLU A 98 17.57 6.14 7.14
C GLU A 98 17.31 7.29 6.15
N ARG A 99 17.45 8.56 6.59
CA ARG A 99 17.13 9.76 5.78
C ARG A 99 15.70 9.74 5.24
N MET A 100 14.79 9.22 6.05
CA MET A 100 13.35 9.23 5.81
C MET A 100 12.70 10.20 6.79
N ALA A 101 11.71 10.94 6.31
CA ALA A 101 10.83 11.77 7.12
C ALA A 101 9.48 11.07 7.29
N HIS A 102 8.94 11.12 8.51
CA HIS A 102 7.64 10.57 8.83
C HIS A 102 6.54 11.52 8.36
N LEU A 103 5.58 11.00 7.59
CA LEU A 103 4.46 11.72 7.03
C LEU A 103 3.16 11.12 7.56
N VAL A 104 2.33 11.97 8.17
CA VAL A 104 1.00 11.60 8.63
C VAL A 104 -0.04 12.29 7.74
N VAL A 105 -0.89 11.49 7.11
CA VAL A 105 -1.96 11.94 6.22
C VAL A 105 -3.30 11.67 6.87
N LYS A 106 -4.17 12.68 6.92
CA LYS A 106 -5.52 12.54 7.46
C LYS A 106 -6.45 12.12 6.34
N VAL A 107 -7.24 11.09 6.59
CA VAL A 107 -8.16 10.51 5.63
C VAL A 107 -9.56 10.49 6.23
N GLU A 108 -10.50 11.13 5.56
CA GLU A 108 -11.93 11.00 5.85
C GLU A 108 -12.40 9.61 5.40
N ASN A 109 -12.92 8.83 6.34
CA ASN A 109 -13.35 7.47 6.10
C ASN A 109 -14.83 7.49 5.69
N VAL A 110 -15.08 7.78 4.41
CA VAL A 110 -16.44 7.89 3.87
C VAL A 110 -17.23 6.58 4.00
N GLU A 111 -18.55 6.70 4.18
CA GLU A 111 -19.44 5.54 4.41
C GLU A 111 -19.27 4.46 3.32
N GLY A 112 -18.97 3.23 3.76
CA GLY A 112 -18.87 2.05 2.87
C GLY A 112 -17.45 1.55 2.59
N MET A 113 -16.40 2.34 2.88
CA MET A 113 -14.99 1.96 2.66
C MET A 113 -14.16 2.14 3.93
N ILE A 114 -14.39 1.30 4.94
CA ILE A 114 -13.78 1.48 6.27
C ILE A 114 -12.31 1.05 6.22
N LEU A 115 -11.40 2.01 6.06
CA LEU A 115 -10.02 1.87 6.52
C LEU A 115 -10.06 1.61 8.03
N ARG A 116 -9.48 0.50 8.47
CA ARG A 116 -9.40 0.09 9.86
C ARG A 116 -7.97 0.19 10.37
N ASP A 117 -7.83 0.27 11.69
CA ASP A 117 -6.55 0.16 12.35
C ASP A 117 -5.84 -1.14 11.94
N GLY A 118 -4.53 -1.04 11.70
CA GLY A 118 -3.69 -2.16 11.27
C GLY A 118 -3.81 -2.54 9.79
N MET A 119 -4.63 -1.86 8.98
CA MET A 119 -4.64 -2.09 7.53
C MET A 119 -3.41 -1.48 6.88
N VAL A 120 -2.80 -2.23 5.96
CA VAL A 120 -1.71 -1.73 5.11
C VAL A 120 -2.31 -1.00 3.92
N VAL A 121 -1.79 0.18 3.63
CA VAL A 121 -2.15 1.00 2.48
C VAL A 121 -0.89 1.45 1.74
N MET A 122 -1.03 1.78 0.47
CA MET A 122 0.02 2.43 -0.31
C MET A 122 -0.29 3.93 -0.41
N ALA A 123 0.67 4.77 -0.04
CA ALA A 123 0.61 6.21 -0.24
C ALA A 123 1.48 6.63 -1.43
N GLY A 124 0.99 7.55 -2.25
CA GLY A 124 1.74 8.11 -3.37
C GLY A 124 1.46 9.59 -3.55
N VAL A 125 2.52 10.37 -3.75
CA VAL A 125 2.43 11.80 -4.05
C VAL A 125 2.95 12.02 -5.48
N PRO A 126 2.12 12.50 -6.41
CA PRO A 126 2.58 12.83 -7.76
C PRO A 126 3.44 14.09 -7.72
N LEU A 127 4.77 13.92 -7.81
CA LEU A 127 5.72 15.04 -7.76
C LEU A 127 6.02 15.67 -9.13
N ARG A 128 5.57 15.03 -10.21
CA ARG A 128 5.69 15.49 -11.60
C ARG A 128 4.53 14.92 -12.40
N GLU A 129 3.94 15.74 -13.27
CA GLU A 129 2.90 15.31 -14.20
C GLU A 129 3.43 15.48 -15.63
N GLU A 130 4.04 14.42 -16.17
CA GLU A 130 4.52 14.38 -17.55
C GLU A 130 3.40 13.82 -18.45
N LYS A 131 2.80 14.69 -19.28
CA LYS A 131 1.55 14.38 -20.01
C LYS A 131 1.72 13.42 -21.20
N SER A 132 2.94 13.03 -21.55
CA SER A 132 3.17 12.18 -22.73
C SER A 132 4.43 11.34 -22.56
N VAL A 133 4.34 10.28 -21.76
CA VAL A 133 5.39 9.28 -21.60
C VAL A 133 4.89 7.90 -22.04
N LEU A 134 5.80 7.05 -22.53
CA LEU A 134 5.51 5.62 -22.67
C LEU A 134 5.59 5.01 -21.27
N ALA A 135 4.50 4.39 -20.81
CA ALA A 135 4.43 3.76 -19.50
C ALA A 135 3.98 2.31 -19.64
N VAL A 136 4.48 1.46 -18.74
CA VAL A 136 4.05 0.06 -18.60
C VAL A 136 3.67 -0.23 -17.15
N PRO A 137 2.81 -1.23 -16.88
CA PRO A 137 2.51 -1.64 -15.52
C PRO A 137 3.79 -2.01 -14.76
N LYS A 138 3.89 -1.64 -13.48
CA LYS A 138 5.07 -1.95 -12.66
C LYS A 138 5.34 -3.46 -12.59
N SER A 139 4.30 -4.29 -12.66
CA SER A 139 4.40 -5.75 -12.66
C SER A 139 5.03 -6.35 -13.93
N SER A 140 5.14 -5.60 -15.02
CA SER A 140 5.76 -6.08 -16.27
C SER A 140 7.27 -5.87 -16.33
N VAL A 141 7.83 -5.05 -15.43
CA VAL A 141 9.25 -4.75 -15.37
C VAL A 141 9.94 -5.65 -14.35
N ILE A 142 10.99 -6.35 -14.75
CA ILE A 142 11.80 -7.19 -13.87
C ILE A 142 13.28 -6.82 -14.01
N ASP A 143 14.01 -6.87 -12.90
CA ASP A 143 15.47 -6.77 -12.91
C ASP A 143 16.06 -8.15 -13.21
N ASP A 144 16.87 -8.25 -14.25
CA ASP A 144 17.50 -9.51 -14.64
C ASP A 144 18.86 -9.77 -13.96
N GLY A 145 19.30 -8.83 -13.11
CA GLY A 145 20.57 -8.79 -12.41
C GLY A 145 21.59 -7.83 -13.04
N MET A 146 21.39 -7.38 -14.27
CA MET A 146 22.24 -6.40 -14.97
C MET A 146 21.47 -5.15 -15.36
N GLU A 147 20.24 -5.32 -15.84
CA GLU A 147 19.39 -4.24 -16.31
C GLU A 147 17.91 -4.55 -16.09
N LYS A 148 17.07 -3.52 -16.22
CA LYS A 148 15.62 -3.70 -16.20
C LYS A 148 15.14 -4.18 -17.55
N VAL A 149 14.27 -5.17 -17.55
CA VAL A 149 13.76 -5.80 -18.77
C VAL A 149 12.25 -5.97 -18.71
N VAL A 150 11.64 -5.99 -19.90
CA VAL A 150 10.23 -6.34 -20.12
C VAL A 150 10.15 -7.51 -21.09
N PHE A 151 9.04 -8.25 -21.05
CA PHE A 151 8.75 -9.33 -21.98
C PHE A 151 7.63 -8.91 -22.91
N VAL A 152 7.92 -8.80 -24.20
CA VAL A 152 6.95 -8.46 -25.23
C VAL A 152 6.42 -9.74 -25.88
N GLU A 153 5.11 -9.84 -26.05
CA GLU A 153 4.47 -10.93 -26.77
C GLU A 153 4.74 -10.79 -28.27
N GLU A 154 5.24 -11.86 -28.87
CA GLU A 154 5.46 -11.98 -30.30
C GLU A 154 4.28 -12.69 -30.95
N SER A 155 4.09 -12.48 -32.26
CA SER A 155 2.94 -13.02 -33.02
C SER A 155 2.73 -14.54 -32.98
N ASN A 156 3.74 -15.31 -32.55
CA ASN A 156 3.70 -16.76 -32.42
C ASN A 156 3.36 -17.23 -30.98
N GLY A 157 3.08 -16.32 -30.05
CA GLY A 157 2.83 -16.60 -28.63
C GLY A 157 4.11 -16.82 -27.81
N ASP A 158 5.29 -16.62 -28.40
CA ASP A 158 6.54 -16.54 -27.64
C ASP A 158 6.72 -15.15 -27.04
N PHE A 159 7.62 -15.05 -26.05
CA PHE A 159 7.98 -13.79 -25.43
C PHE A 159 9.43 -13.42 -25.74
N ARG A 160 9.64 -12.18 -26.18
CA ARG A 160 10.99 -11.62 -26.35
C ARG A 160 11.34 -10.73 -25.15
N LYS A 161 12.50 -11.01 -24.55
CA LYS A 161 13.11 -10.16 -23.53
C LYS A 161 13.68 -8.91 -24.18
N ILE A 162 13.25 -7.74 -23.72
CA ILE A 162 13.70 -6.45 -24.20
C ILE A 162 14.25 -5.64 -23.01
N PRO A 163 15.53 -5.21 -23.06
CA PRO A 163 16.05 -4.30 -22.06
C PRO A 163 15.44 -2.91 -22.21
N VAL A 164 15.15 -2.28 -21.07
CA VAL A 164 14.50 -0.97 -21.04
C VAL A 164 15.22 -0.02 -20.09
N LEU A 165 15.32 1.24 -20.51
CA LEU A 165 15.72 2.32 -19.62
C LEU A 165 14.45 2.89 -18.97
N THR A 166 14.32 2.74 -17.65
CA THR A 166 13.15 3.24 -16.92
C THR A 166 13.35 4.67 -16.40
N GLY A 167 12.27 5.43 -16.37
CA GLY A 167 12.20 6.75 -15.76
C GLY A 167 11.45 6.74 -14.42
N THR A 168 10.56 7.71 -14.28
CA THR A 168 9.70 7.93 -13.13
C THR A 168 8.78 6.73 -12.90
N THR A 169 8.57 6.36 -11.64
CA THR A 169 7.65 5.27 -11.26
C THR A 169 6.51 5.85 -10.45
N THR A 170 5.29 5.46 -10.78
CA THR A 170 4.07 5.77 -10.02
C THR A 170 3.66 4.56 -9.17
N LEU A 171 2.51 4.64 -8.49
CA LEU A 171 1.99 3.52 -7.70
C LEU A 171 1.73 2.26 -8.56
N SER A 172 1.34 2.44 -9.83
CA SER A 172 0.92 1.34 -10.70
C SER A 172 1.78 1.17 -11.96
N GLU A 173 2.49 2.21 -12.38
CA GLU A 173 3.15 2.27 -13.69
C GLU A 173 4.60 2.71 -13.58
N VAL A 174 5.39 2.35 -14.57
CA VAL A 174 6.80 2.74 -14.73
C VAL A 174 6.97 3.38 -16.10
N GLU A 175 7.54 4.58 -16.13
CA GLU A 175 7.95 5.26 -17.35
C GLU A 175 9.08 4.47 -18.05
N VAL A 176 8.98 4.30 -19.36
CA VAL A 176 10.00 3.71 -20.23
C VAL A 176 10.55 4.81 -21.14
N LYS A 177 11.83 5.13 -20.96
CA LYS A 177 12.56 6.15 -21.73
C LYS A 177 13.14 5.59 -23.02
N GLU A 178 13.64 4.35 -22.98
CA GLU A 178 14.26 3.68 -24.13
C GLU A 178 13.98 2.17 -24.09
N GLY A 179 14.09 1.53 -25.25
CA GLY A 179 14.00 0.07 -25.42
C GLY A 179 12.64 -0.43 -25.87
N LEU A 180 11.55 0.31 -25.64
CA LEU A 180 10.19 -0.10 -26.01
C LEU A 180 9.53 0.90 -26.96
N GLN A 181 8.71 0.39 -27.88
CA GLN A 181 7.87 1.20 -28.78
C GLN A 181 6.41 1.16 -28.34
N PRO A 182 5.64 2.24 -28.55
CA PRO A 182 4.19 2.24 -28.29
C PRO A 182 3.46 1.17 -29.10
N GLY A 183 2.43 0.55 -28.51
CA GLY A 183 1.57 -0.43 -29.18
C GLY A 183 2.04 -1.88 -29.09
N LEU A 184 3.10 -2.17 -28.33
CA LEU A 184 3.55 -3.53 -28.05
C LEU A 184 2.86 -4.09 -26.79
N ASP A 185 2.42 -5.34 -26.87
CA ASP A 185 1.84 -6.06 -25.74
C ASP A 185 2.93 -6.61 -24.81
N VAL A 186 2.84 -6.27 -23.53
CA VAL A 186 3.83 -6.67 -22.50
C VAL A 186 3.22 -7.65 -21.49
N ALA A 187 4.00 -8.64 -21.06
CA ALA A 187 3.59 -9.57 -20.02
C ALA A 187 3.48 -8.85 -18.67
N VAL A 188 2.26 -8.81 -18.12
CA VAL A 188 1.98 -8.18 -16.81
C VAL A 188 2.06 -9.14 -15.63
N ALA A 189 2.16 -10.44 -15.90
CA ALA A 189 2.28 -11.52 -14.92
C ALA A 189 3.22 -12.62 -15.46
N GLY A 190 3.79 -13.42 -14.55
CA GLY A 190 4.67 -14.52 -14.95
C GLY A 190 6.05 -14.12 -15.51
N VAL A 191 6.44 -12.84 -15.40
CA VAL A 191 7.73 -12.32 -15.89
C VAL A 191 8.95 -13.00 -15.27
N ARG A 192 8.87 -13.41 -14.01
CA ARG A 192 9.96 -14.13 -13.33
C ARG A 192 10.16 -15.55 -13.86
N PRO A 193 9.12 -16.40 -14.00
CA PRO A 193 9.22 -17.65 -14.74
C PRO A 193 9.81 -17.50 -16.15
N LEU A 194 9.43 -16.46 -16.91
CA LEU A 194 9.97 -16.22 -18.26
C LEU A 194 11.48 -15.95 -18.23
N LEU A 195 11.94 -15.11 -17.30
CA LEU A 195 13.36 -14.84 -17.10
C LEU A 195 14.16 -16.11 -16.78
N LEU A 196 13.66 -16.93 -15.85
CA LEU A 196 14.31 -18.19 -15.46
C LEU A 196 14.36 -19.19 -16.61
N ALA A 197 13.31 -19.26 -17.43
CA ALA A 197 13.26 -20.12 -18.61
C ALA A 197 14.32 -19.72 -19.66
N LEU A 198 14.51 -18.42 -19.89
CA LEU A 198 15.55 -17.91 -20.79
C LEU A 198 16.96 -18.21 -20.26
N GLN A 199 17.24 -17.92 -18.99
CA GLN A 199 18.56 -18.21 -18.38
C GLN A 199 18.93 -19.70 -18.46
N LYS A 200 17.95 -20.59 -18.26
CA LYS A 200 18.16 -22.03 -18.39
C LYS A 200 18.44 -22.46 -19.83
N LYS A 201 17.82 -21.81 -20.82
CA LYS A 201 18.07 -22.07 -22.25
C LYS A 201 19.48 -21.61 -22.63
N GLU A 202 19.87 -20.41 -22.22
CA GLU A 202 21.19 -19.82 -22.47
C GLU A 202 22.32 -20.63 -21.83
N GLY A 203 22.16 -21.04 -20.56
CA GLY A 203 23.13 -21.89 -19.86
C GLY A 203 23.29 -23.28 -20.47
N ARG A 204 22.24 -23.84 -21.09
CA ARG A 204 22.30 -25.13 -21.83
C ARG A 204 23.02 -25.00 -23.17
N SER A 205 22.92 -23.85 -23.84
CA SER A 205 23.66 -23.59 -25.09
C SER A 205 25.18 -23.45 -24.88
N GLN A 206 25.64 -23.03 -23.70
CA GLN A 206 27.07 -22.95 -23.40
C GLN A 206 27.70 -24.30 -22.99
N SER A 207 26.92 -25.25 -22.47
CA SER A 207 27.43 -26.58 -22.06
C SER A 207 27.46 -27.63 -23.16
N GLY A 208 26.94 -27.33 -24.36
CA GLY A 208 26.81 -28.29 -25.48
C GLY A 208 27.95 -28.28 -26.51
N GLY A 209 28.99 -27.46 -26.32
CA GLY A 209 29.99 -27.14 -27.36
C GLY A 209 31.37 -27.79 -27.23
N HIS A 210 31.52 -28.97 -26.60
CA HIS A 210 32.77 -29.73 -26.62
C HIS A 210 32.54 -31.19 -27.02
N GLY A 211 32.46 -31.43 -28.32
CA GLY A 211 32.47 -32.77 -28.86
C GLY A 211 32.90 -32.76 -30.32
N HIS A 212 34.20 -32.93 -30.58
CA HIS A 212 34.80 -33.60 -31.74
C HIS A 212 36.27 -33.92 -31.36
N ALA A 213 36.64 -35.21 -31.16
CA ALA A 213 37.06 -36.18 -32.17
C ALA A 213 38.48 -35.89 -32.71
N HIS A 214 39.51 -36.59 -32.23
CA HIS A 214 40.03 -37.85 -32.77
C HIS A 214 41.16 -38.39 -31.87
#